data_AF-A0A951RL99-F1
#
_entry.id   AF-A0A951RL99-F1
#
_cell.length_a   1.000
_cell.length_b   1.000
_cell.length_c   1.000
_cell.angle_alpha   90.00
_cell.angle_beta   90.00
_cell.angle_gamma   90.00
#
_symmetry.space_group_name_H-M   'P 1'
#
loop_
_entity.id
_entity.type
_entity.pdbx_description
1 polymer ?
#
loop_
_entity_poly.entity_id
_entity_poly.type
_entity_poly.pdbx_seq_one_letter_code
_entity_poly.pdbx_strand_id
1 'polypeptide(L)'
;MGHIMGNKCLFLIIFTILLSPHLASADVIVPLSSLTIPLIPLIVLIEAVIFWEIANKKIMVPIDFEKIILVTFIANIVTSLLGNFLPSCKYISENLIWIGVAFILSVFIEWGIYIPFFRKVAIKIIDLLIISFAGNLITYVIVILFL
;
A
#
# COMPACT_ATOMS: atom_id res chain seq x y z
N MET A 1 -31.48 4.18 10.41
CA MET A 1 -30.74 5.42 10.04
C MET A 1 -29.40 5.60 10.79
N GLY A 2 -28.87 4.57 11.47
CA GLY A 2 -27.60 4.66 12.21
C GLY A 2 -26.37 4.05 11.51
N HIS A 3 -26.55 3.32 10.41
CA HIS A 3 -25.46 2.58 9.75
C HIS A 3 -24.63 3.40 8.76
N ILE A 4 -25.15 4.55 8.29
CA ILE A 4 -24.51 5.41 7.29
C ILE A 4 -23.56 6.44 7.95
N MET A 5 -23.77 6.75 9.23
CA MET A 5 -23.00 7.77 9.94
C MET A 5 -21.63 7.26 10.42
N GLY A 6 -21.51 5.95 10.68
CA GLY A 6 -20.25 5.31 11.09
C GLY A 6 -19.16 5.35 10.01
N ASN A 7 -19.51 5.03 8.75
CA ASN A 7 -18.54 4.99 7.65
C ASN A 7 -17.97 6.37 7.32
N LYS A 8 -18.78 7.44 7.41
CA LYS A 8 -18.30 8.81 7.16
C LYS A 8 -17.27 9.27 8.21
N CYS A 9 -17.50 8.90 9.46
CA CYS A 9 -16.58 9.22 10.55
C CYS A 9 -15.28 8.42 10.44
N LEU A 10 -15.38 7.12 10.12
CA LEU A 10 -14.22 6.27 9.86
C LEU A 10 -13.41 6.77 8.66
N PHE A 11 -14.09 7.15 7.57
CA PHE A 11 -13.46 7.74 6.39
C PHE A 11 -12.76 9.05 6.73
N LEU A 12 -13.41 9.95 7.47
CA LEU A 12 -12.79 11.20 7.93
C LEU A 12 -11.60 10.94 8.84
N ILE A 13 -11.67 9.97 9.75
CA ILE A 13 -10.54 9.61 10.63
C ILE A 13 -9.38 9.06 9.79
N ILE A 14 -9.65 8.13 8.87
CA ILE A 14 -8.65 7.61 7.94
C ILE A 14 -8.03 8.74 7.11
N PHE A 15 -8.86 9.65 6.58
CA PHE A 15 -8.42 10.79 5.77
C PHE A 15 -7.59 11.79 6.58
N THR A 16 -7.96 12.04 7.84
CA THR A 16 -7.25 12.95 8.75
C THR A 16 -5.93 12.33 9.25
N ILE A 17 -5.90 11.00 9.41
CA ILE A 17 -4.67 10.24 9.71
C ILE A 17 -3.77 10.19 8.47
N LEU A 18 -4.33 9.98 7.27
CA LEU A 18 -3.62 10.03 5.99
C LEU A 18 -2.97 11.40 5.74
N LEU A 19 -3.64 12.47 6.15
CA LEU A 19 -3.15 13.84 6.04
C LEU A 19 -2.34 14.30 7.25
N SER A 20 -2.15 13.45 8.27
CA SER A 20 -1.36 13.79 9.45
C SER A 20 0.13 13.52 9.20
N PRO A 21 0.96 14.56 9.02
CA PRO A 21 2.37 14.41 8.64
C PRO A 21 3.23 13.70 9.70
N HIS A 22 2.75 13.55 10.94
CA HIS A 22 3.50 12.93 12.03
C HIS A 22 3.45 11.39 12.08
N LEU A 23 2.51 10.74 11.36
CA LEU A 23 2.34 9.28 11.39
C LEU A 23 2.97 8.56 10.18
N ALA A 24 3.54 9.31 9.25
CA ALA A 24 4.10 8.80 8.00
C ALA A 24 5.64 8.72 8.06
N SER A 25 6.17 7.57 8.48
CA SER A 25 7.57 7.14 8.30
C SER A 25 7.51 5.66 7.88
N ALA A 26 8.12 5.08 6.85
CA ALA A 26 9.07 5.43 5.80
C ALA A 26 8.85 4.44 4.62
N ASP A 27 8.82 4.79 3.34
CA ASP A 27 8.79 3.75 2.30
C ASP A 27 10.17 3.02 2.22
N VAL A 28 10.20 1.75 1.81
CA VAL A 28 11.44 0.92 1.78
C VAL A 28 12.48 1.48 0.80
N ILE A 29 12.04 2.22 -0.23
CA ILE A 29 12.93 2.87 -1.20
C ILE A 29 13.20 4.32 -0.89
N VAL A 30 12.17 5.07 -0.48
CA VAL A 30 12.31 6.51 -0.27
C VAL A 30 12.22 6.80 1.22
N PRO A 31 13.35 7.13 1.88
CA PRO A 31 13.29 7.63 3.24
C PRO A 31 12.32 8.82 3.26
N LEU A 32 11.32 8.78 4.17
CA LEU A 32 10.26 9.77 4.17
C LEU A 32 10.85 11.15 4.43
N SER A 33 10.83 11.98 3.38
CA SER A 33 11.23 13.37 3.41
C SER A 33 9.97 14.23 3.32
N SER A 34 10.08 15.52 3.60
CA SER A 34 8.99 16.48 3.42
C SER A 34 8.37 16.47 2.00
N LEU A 35 9.09 15.94 1.00
CA LEU A 35 8.62 15.79 -0.37
C LEU A 35 7.78 14.52 -0.63
N THR A 36 7.99 13.44 0.12
CA THR A 36 7.31 12.15 -0.13
C THR A 36 6.11 11.88 0.76
N ILE A 37 6.03 12.52 1.93
CA ILE A 37 4.84 12.47 2.81
C ILE A 37 3.53 12.86 2.08
N PRO A 38 3.49 13.93 1.25
CA PRO A 38 2.27 14.31 0.52
C PRO A 38 1.85 13.31 -0.56
N LEU A 39 2.76 12.42 -1.00
CA LEU A 39 2.49 11.46 -2.07
C LEU A 39 1.87 10.17 -1.56
N ILE A 40 1.98 9.84 -0.27
CA ILE A 40 1.42 8.61 0.31
C ILE A 40 -0.10 8.49 0.06
N PRO A 41 -0.94 9.51 0.29
CA PRO A 41 -2.36 9.42 -0.03
C PRO A 41 -2.64 9.10 -1.49
N LEU A 42 -1.84 9.65 -2.39
CA LEU A 42 -1.97 9.42 -3.82
C LEU A 42 -1.54 7.99 -4.20
N ILE A 43 -0.41 7.52 -3.66
CA ILE A 43 0.12 6.16 -3.86
C ILE A 43 -0.92 5.13 -3.39
N VAL A 44 -1.41 5.27 -2.15
CA VAL A 44 -2.42 4.38 -1.56
C VAL A 44 -3.69 4.37 -2.41
N LEU A 45 -4.12 5.52 -2.91
CA LEU A 45 -5.31 5.60 -3.77
C LEU A 45 -5.08 4.88 -5.11
N ILE A 46 -3.93 5.08 -5.75
CA ILE A 46 -3.57 4.42 -7.01
C ILE A 46 -3.53 2.90 -6.81
N GLU A 47 -2.86 2.42 -5.77
CA GLU A 47 -2.79 1.00 -5.43
C GLU A 47 -4.18 0.42 -5.11
N ALA A 48 -5.01 1.14 -4.37
CA ALA A 48 -6.38 0.72 -4.07
C ALA A 48 -7.22 0.62 -5.35
N VAL A 49 -7.06 1.54 -6.31
CA VAL A 49 -7.71 1.45 -7.62
C VAL A 49 -7.24 0.22 -8.38
N ILE A 50 -5.93 -0.07 -8.42
CA ILE A 50 -5.39 -1.26 -9.09
C ILE A 50 -5.92 -2.54 -8.44
N PHE A 51 -5.90 -2.61 -7.11
CA PHE A 51 -6.47 -3.73 -6.38
C PHE A 51 -7.94 -3.90 -6.77
N TRP A 52 -8.74 -2.84 -6.69
CA TRP A 52 -10.17 -2.89 -6.98
C TRP A 52 -10.46 -3.32 -8.41
N GLU A 53 -9.71 -2.81 -9.38
CA GLU A 53 -9.79 -3.20 -10.80
C GLU A 53 -9.48 -4.68 -11.00
N ILE A 54 -8.36 -5.17 -10.42
CA ILE A 54 -7.98 -6.58 -10.53
C ILE A 54 -9.00 -7.47 -9.82
N ALA A 55 -9.42 -7.12 -8.60
CA ALA A 55 -10.37 -7.89 -7.81
C ALA A 55 -11.75 -7.99 -8.48
N ASN A 56 -12.33 -6.85 -8.91
CA ASN A 56 -13.69 -6.83 -9.43
C ASN A 56 -13.77 -7.18 -10.91
N LYS A 57 -12.83 -6.75 -11.76
CA LYS A 57 -12.92 -6.98 -13.21
C LYS A 57 -12.22 -8.25 -13.66
N LYS A 58 -11.09 -8.60 -13.05
CA LYS A 58 -10.28 -9.76 -13.48
C LYS A 58 -10.61 -11.02 -12.68
N ILE A 59 -10.75 -10.90 -11.36
CA ILE A 59 -11.02 -12.03 -10.47
C ILE A 59 -12.54 -12.19 -10.23
N MET A 60 -13.34 -11.16 -10.50
CA MET A 60 -14.80 -11.13 -10.33
C MET A 60 -15.25 -11.34 -8.89
N VAL A 61 -14.48 -10.85 -7.92
CA VAL A 61 -14.82 -10.90 -6.50
C VAL A 61 -15.30 -9.52 -6.06
N PRO A 62 -16.59 -9.37 -5.67
CA PRO A 62 -17.13 -8.09 -5.23
C PRO A 62 -16.54 -7.73 -3.86
N ILE A 63 -15.69 -6.70 -3.85
CA ILE A 63 -15.08 -6.16 -2.64
C ILE A 63 -15.36 -4.66 -2.58
N ASP A 64 -15.82 -4.22 -1.42
CA ASP A 64 -16.03 -2.80 -1.14
C ASP A 64 -14.72 -2.02 -1.26
N PHE A 65 -14.76 -0.93 -2.02
CA PHE A 65 -13.59 -0.07 -2.25
C PHE A 65 -13.03 0.50 -0.96
N GLU A 66 -13.89 0.83 0.02
CA GLU A 66 -13.50 1.31 1.34
C GLU A 66 -12.62 0.30 2.09
N LYS A 67 -12.96 -1.00 1.98
CA LYS A 67 -12.16 -2.07 2.59
C LYS A 67 -10.80 -2.17 1.92
N ILE A 68 -10.74 -2.04 0.60
CA ILE A 68 -9.49 -2.07 -0.16
C ILE A 68 -8.60 -0.90 0.26
N ILE A 69 -9.12 0.34 0.27
CA ILE A 69 -8.36 1.52 0.71
C ILE A 69 -7.77 1.30 2.10
N LEU A 70 -8.58 0.84 3.07
CA LEU A 70 -8.12 0.62 4.43
C LEU A 70 -6.98 -0.42 4.48
N VAL A 71 -7.14 -1.53 3.76
CA VAL A 71 -6.14 -2.61 3.79
C VAL A 71 -4.86 -2.19 3.07
N THR A 72 -4.95 -1.54 1.92
CA THR A 72 -3.80 -0.97 1.19
C THR A 72 -3.07 0.07 2.04
N PHE A 73 -3.80 0.92 2.75
CA PHE A 73 -3.22 1.89 3.68
C PHE A 73 -2.45 1.22 4.82
N ILE A 74 -3.05 0.22 5.47
CA ILE A 74 -2.38 -0.57 6.52
C ILE A 74 -1.14 -1.25 5.95
N ALA A 75 -1.24 -1.82 4.76
CA ALA A 75 -0.14 -2.52 4.11
C ALA A 75 1.03 -1.56 3.85
N ASN A 76 0.76 -0.38 3.31
CA ASN A 76 1.75 0.68 3.12
C ASN A 76 2.40 1.11 4.44
N ILE A 77 1.62 1.34 5.51
CA ILE A 77 2.18 1.70 6.82
C ILE A 77 3.11 0.61 7.34
N VAL A 78 2.71 -0.66 7.27
CA VAL A 78 3.50 -1.76 7.82
C VAL A 78 4.76 -2.00 6.99
N THR A 79 4.64 -2.06 5.66
CA THR A 79 5.79 -2.11 4.74
C THR A 79 6.75 -0.96 5.03
N SER A 80 6.16 0.21 5.31
CA SER A 80 6.93 1.40 5.61
C SER A 80 7.70 1.31 6.94
N LEU A 81 7.01 0.90 8.01
CA LEU A 81 7.64 0.70 9.31
C LEU A 81 8.75 -0.34 9.25
N LEU A 82 8.58 -1.42 8.47
CA LEU A 82 9.61 -2.44 8.27
C LEU A 82 10.82 -1.91 7.49
N GLY A 83 10.60 -1.01 6.52
CA GLY A 83 11.66 -0.30 5.81
C GLY A 83 12.64 0.44 6.74
N ASN A 84 12.14 1.02 7.83
CA ASN A 84 12.98 1.71 8.82
C ASN A 84 13.92 0.78 9.60
N PHE A 85 13.58 -0.51 9.75
CA PHE A 85 14.40 -1.47 10.47
C PHE A 85 15.45 -2.15 9.59
N LEU A 86 15.42 -1.93 8.27
CA LEU A 86 16.40 -2.48 7.35
C LEU A 86 17.61 -1.53 7.22
N PRO A 87 18.78 -1.89 7.76
CA PRO A 87 19.95 -1.00 7.82
C PRO A 87 20.52 -0.63 6.44
N SER A 88 20.10 -1.32 5.38
CA SER A 88 20.52 -1.08 3.99
C SER A 88 19.82 0.11 3.31
N CYS A 89 18.75 0.66 3.90
CA CYS A 89 17.90 1.70 3.30
C CYS A 89 18.61 3.03 2.98
N LYS A 90 19.82 3.25 3.49
CA LYS A 90 20.59 4.49 3.24
C LYS A 90 21.22 4.55 1.84
N TYR A 91 21.32 3.43 1.12
CA TYR A 91 21.98 3.34 -0.19
C TYR A 91 21.08 2.70 -1.28
N ILE A 92 19.79 2.47 -0.99
CA ILE A 92 18.89 1.76 -1.91
C ILE A 92 18.66 2.57 -3.19
N SER A 93 18.56 3.89 -3.11
CA SER A 93 18.36 4.77 -4.28
C SER A 93 19.55 4.79 -5.26
N GLU A 94 20.73 4.33 -4.85
CA GLU A 94 21.96 4.41 -5.66
C GLU A 94 22.28 3.09 -6.38
N ASN A 95 21.55 2.01 -6.09
CA ASN A 95 21.87 0.69 -6.60
C ASN A 95 20.60 -0.10 -6.99
N LEU A 96 20.45 -0.33 -8.30
CA LEU A 96 19.33 -1.07 -8.89
C LEU A 96 19.10 -2.45 -8.27
N ILE A 97 20.14 -3.13 -7.77
CA ILE A 97 20.02 -4.42 -7.10
C ILE A 97 19.23 -4.26 -5.80
N TRP A 98 19.54 -3.22 -5.02
CA TRP A 98 18.86 -2.96 -3.75
C TRP A 98 17.43 -2.45 -3.96
N ILE A 99 17.15 -1.71 -5.04
CA ILE A 99 15.79 -1.39 -5.48
C ILE A 99 14.99 -2.68 -5.76
N GLY A 100 15.59 -3.64 -6.47
CA GLY A 100 14.95 -4.93 -6.74
C GLY A 100 14.69 -5.75 -5.47
N VAL A 101 15.62 -5.74 -4.51
CA VAL A 101 15.44 -6.41 -3.21
C VAL A 101 14.32 -5.75 -2.40
N ALA A 102 14.30 -4.42 -2.33
CA ALA A 102 13.23 -3.66 -1.68
C ALA A 102 11.87 -3.98 -2.31
N PHE A 103 11.80 -4.02 -3.64
CA PHE A 103 10.60 -4.38 -4.39
C PHE A 103 10.09 -5.75 -3.98
N ILE A 104 10.94 -6.77 -4.04
CA ILE A 104 10.56 -8.14 -3.69
C ILE A 104 10.06 -8.21 -2.23
N LEU A 105 10.76 -7.56 -1.30
CA LEU A 105 10.35 -7.52 0.11
C LEU A 105 8.99 -6.85 0.29
N SER A 106 8.77 -5.69 -0.32
CA SER A 106 7.51 -4.96 -0.25
C SER A 106 6.34 -5.80 -0.78
N VAL A 107 6.52 -6.48 -1.92
CA VAL A 107 5.51 -7.38 -2.48
C VAL A 107 5.14 -8.51 -1.51
N PHE A 108 6.12 -9.15 -0.87
CA PHE A 108 5.86 -10.23 0.06
C PHE A 108 5.24 -9.76 1.37
N ILE A 109 5.65 -8.60 1.89
CA ILE A 109 5.07 -8.01 3.09
C ILE A 109 3.60 -7.67 2.85
N GLU A 110 3.28 -6.93 1.79
CA GLU A 110 1.90 -6.58 1.46
C GLU A 110 1.04 -7.81 1.20
N TRP A 111 1.57 -8.79 0.47
CA TRP A 111 0.86 -10.05 0.24
C TRP A 111 0.54 -10.75 1.57
N GLY A 112 1.50 -10.82 2.49
CA GLY A 112 1.32 -11.36 3.83
C GLY A 112 0.24 -10.61 4.63
N ILE A 113 0.15 -9.29 4.46
CA ILE A 113 -0.87 -8.45 5.09
C ILE A 113 -2.24 -8.68 4.45
N TYR A 114 -2.36 -8.83 3.14
CA TYR A 114 -3.63 -9.05 2.47
C TYR A 114 -4.31 -10.36 2.88
N ILE A 115 -3.54 -11.41 3.15
CA ILE A 115 -4.07 -12.74 3.52
C ILE A 115 -5.08 -12.68 4.68
N PRO A 116 -4.77 -12.17 5.89
CA PRO A 116 -5.71 -12.16 7.01
C PRO A 116 -6.98 -11.34 6.74
N PHE A 117 -6.91 -10.27 5.94
CA PHE A 117 -8.08 -9.41 5.61
C PHE A 117 -8.99 -10.02 4.53
N PHE A 118 -8.44 -10.85 3.65
CA PHE A 118 -9.16 -11.43 2.51
C PHE A 118 -9.33 -12.94 2.56
N ARG A 119 -8.79 -13.65 3.57
CA ARG A 119 -8.95 -15.12 3.73
C ARG A 119 -10.40 -15.61 3.78
N LYS A 120 -11.33 -14.76 4.22
CA LYS A 120 -12.77 -15.07 4.31
C LYS A 120 -13.55 -14.64 3.05
N VAL A 121 -12.85 -14.06 2.08
CA VAL A 121 -13.39 -13.63 0.79
C VAL A 121 -12.95 -14.67 -0.25
N ALA A 122 -13.72 -14.84 -1.33
CA ALA A 122 -13.46 -15.85 -2.38
C ALA A 122 -12.19 -15.59 -3.22
N ILE A 123 -11.29 -14.70 -2.80
CA ILE A 123 -10.03 -14.40 -3.50
C ILE A 123 -9.03 -15.50 -3.17
N LYS A 124 -8.34 -16.04 -4.18
CA LYS A 124 -7.28 -17.02 -3.93
C LYS A 124 -6.05 -16.32 -3.40
N ILE A 125 -5.30 -17.00 -2.54
CA ILE A 125 -4.04 -16.47 -1.95
C ILE A 125 -3.05 -16.03 -3.04
N ILE A 126 -3.00 -16.75 -4.17
CA ILE A 126 -2.13 -16.40 -5.29
C ILE A 126 -2.56 -15.12 -6.00
N ASP A 127 -3.85 -14.82 -6.03
CA ASP A 127 -4.37 -13.60 -6.66
C ASP A 127 -3.99 -12.36 -5.84
N LEU A 128 -3.93 -12.50 -4.51
CA LEU A 128 -3.42 -11.46 -3.61
C LEU A 128 -1.94 -11.14 -3.88
N LEU A 129 -1.15 -12.14 -4.29
CA LEU A 129 0.25 -11.91 -4.67
C LEU A 129 0.35 -11.12 -5.96
N ILE A 130 -0.50 -11.41 -6.96
CA ILE A 130 -0.57 -10.66 -8.22
C ILE A 130 -0.96 -9.20 -7.95
N ILE A 131 -1.94 -9.00 -7.06
CA ILE A 131 -2.37 -7.65 -6.66
C ILE A 131 -1.23 -6.89 -5.97
N SER A 132 -0.57 -7.51 -5.00
CA SER A 132 0.58 -6.93 -4.31
C SER A 132 1.71 -6.55 -5.28
N PHE A 133 2.03 -7.45 -6.21
CA PHE A 133 3.02 -7.21 -7.26
C PHE A 133 2.64 -6.01 -8.15
N ALA A 134 1.38 -5.93 -8.60
CA ALA A 134 0.92 -4.86 -9.47
C ALA A 134 0.90 -3.49 -8.77
N GLY A 135 0.47 -3.45 -7.49
CA GLY A 135 0.49 -2.24 -6.67
C GLY A 135 1.92 -1.72 -6.47
N ASN A 136 2.81 -2.57 -5.96
CA ASN A 136 4.20 -2.20 -5.77
C ASN A 136 4.90 -1.81 -7.08
N LEU A 137 4.58 -2.49 -8.19
CA LEU A 137 5.20 -2.18 -9.48
C LEU A 137 4.87 -0.74 -9.90
N ILE A 138 3.61 -0.31 -9.77
CA ILE A 138 3.26 1.05 -10.15
C ILE A 138 3.89 2.07 -9.20
N THR A 139 3.92 1.78 -7.91
CA THR A 139 4.52 2.65 -6.90
C THR A 139 6.00 2.85 -7.18
N TYR A 140 6.72 1.77 -7.50
CA TYR A 140 8.14 1.84 -7.84
C TYR A 140 8.39 2.54 -9.17
N VAL A 141 7.53 2.33 -10.18
CA VAL A 141 7.61 3.07 -11.45
C VAL A 141 7.41 4.57 -11.21
N ILE A 142 6.41 4.96 -10.42
CA ILE A 142 6.18 6.36 -10.04
C ILE A 142 7.42 6.91 -9.33
N VAL A 143 7.89 6.22 -8.29
CA VAL A 143 9.06 6.64 -7.50
C VAL A 143 10.30 6.82 -8.39
N ILE A 144 10.59 5.88 -9.30
CA ILE A 144 11.73 5.97 -10.23
C ILE A 144 11.57 7.14 -11.22
N LEU A 145 10.35 7.44 -11.68
CA LEU A 145 10.12 8.57 -12.60
C LEU A 145 10.29 9.94 -11.94
N PHE A 146 10.18 10.02 -10.62
CA PHE A 146 10.29 11.25 -9.83
C PHE A 146 11.62 11.38 -9.06
N LEU A 147 12.50 10.37 -9.13
CA LEU A 147 13.89 10.37 -8.62
C LEU A 147 14.85 10.85 -9.69
#